data_AF-A0A2X2XNP2-F1
#
_entry.id   AF-A0A2X2XNP2-F1
#
_cell.length_a   1.000
_cell.length_b   1.000
_cell.length_c   1.000
_cell.angle_alpha   90.00
_cell.angle_beta   90.00
_cell.angle_gamma   90.00
#
_symmetry.space_group_name_H-M   'P 1'
#
loop_
_entity.id
_entity.type
_entity.pdbx_description
1 polymer ?
#
loop_
_entity_poly.entity_id
_entity_poly.type
_entity_poly.pdbx_seq_one_letter_code
_entity_poly.pdbx_strand_id
1 'polypeptide(L)'
;MKNIKNISIAVALVIFNFSIAQVAIGKQAVDGSSTVLDFNNVSGNTKGLILPATSGLPTGSLVNGTFVFDVTDNKVKVYENDVWKPLSDAGSSSAVVANNSAELGKGVVIGAPSSTADGVLVLESPDKAMILPQIATPHINVKNPYPGMMCYDTTSKTLAVFDGTVWNYWK
;
A
#
# COMPACT_ATOMS: atom_id res chain seq x y z
N MET A 1 51.41 4.30 -9.30
CA MET A 1 50.19 4.49 -10.13
C MET A 1 49.29 3.25 -10.19
N LYS A 2 49.81 2.03 -10.39
CA LYS A 2 49.01 0.79 -10.49
C LYS A 2 48.16 0.50 -9.23
N ASN A 3 48.74 0.69 -8.05
CA ASN A 3 48.05 0.43 -6.77
C ASN A 3 46.91 1.44 -6.50
N ILE A 4 47.06 2.70 -6.94
CA ILE A 4 46.02 3.75 -6.80
C ILE A 4 44.81 3.43 -7.68
N LYS A 5 45.02 2.91 -8.90
CA LYS A 5 43.93 2.43 -9.77
C LYS A 5 43.16 1.27 -9.13
N ASN A 6 43.86 0.30 -8.55
CA ASN A 6 43.22 -0.86 -7.91
C ASN A 6 42.41 -0.46 -6.66
N ILE A 7 42.94 0.46 -5.84
CA ILE A 7 42.21 1.02 -4.69
C ILE A 7 40.96 1.79 -5.15
N SER A 8 41.07 2.59 -6.21
CA SER A 8 39.94 3.35 -6.76
C SER A 8 38.82 2.44 -7.26
N ILE A 9 39.17 1.31 -7.90
CA ILE A 9 38.19 0.31 -8.38
C ILE A 9 37.52 -0.40 -7.19
N ALA A 10 38.28 -0.76 -6.14
CA ALA A 10 37.73 -1.39 -4.96
C ALA A 10 36.75 -0.47 -4.20
N VAL A 11 37.09 0.82 -4.07
CA VAL A 11 36.21 1.83 -3.46
C VAL A 11 34.93 2.02 -4.27
N ALA A 12 35.03 2.10 -5.60
CA ALA A 12 33.85 2.18 -6.47
C ALA A 12 32.94 0.96 -6.30
N LEU A 13 33.50 -0.26 -6.28
CA LEU A 13 32.74 -1.50 -6.08
C LEU A 13 32.00 -1.52 -4.74
N VAL A 14 32.63 -1.05 -3.65
CA VAL A 14 32.00 -1.00 -2.32
C VAL A 14 30.85 0.00 -2.27
N ILE A 15 30.97 1.16 -2.94
CA ILE A 15 29.91 2.19 -2.98
C ILE A 15 28.67 1.70 -3.74
N PHE A 16 28.83 0.87 -4.79
CA PHE A 16 27.71 0.31 -5.55
C PHE A 16 26.87 -0.71 -4.78
N ASN A 17 27.35 -1.25 -3.65
CA ASN A 17 26.63 -2.28 -2.88
C ASN A 17 25.60 -1.71 -1.89
N PHE A 18 25.48 -0.39 -1.75
CA PHE A 18 24.54 0.26 -0.84
C PHE A 18 23.49 1.09 -1.59
N SER A 19 22.73 0.46 -2.49
CA SER A 19 21.54 1.08 -3.06
C SER A 19 20.30 0.70 -2.23
N ILE A 20 19.83 1.64 -1.40
CA ILE A 20 18.50 1.52 -0.80
C ILE A 20 17.50 2.11 -1.78
N ALA A 21 16.74 1.24 -2.44
CA ALA A 21 15.73 1.67 -3.40
C ALA A 21 14.42 2.05 -2.69
N GLN A 22 13.84 3.18 -3.09
CA GLN A 22 12.48 3.59 -2.75
C GLN A 22 11.61 3.37 -3.99
N VAL A 23 10.31 3.08 -3.81
CA VAL A 23 9.40 2.79 -4.93
C VAL A 23 8.46 3.96 -5.16
N ALA A 24 8.41 4.45 -6.40
CA ALA A 24 7.46 5.46 -6.87
C ALA A 24 6.53 4.87 -7.92
N ILE A 25 5.21 5.02 -7.76
CA ILE A 25 4.19 4.55 -8.70
C ILE A 25 3.48 5.74 -9.33
N GLY A 26 3.53 5.83 -10.65
CA GLY A 26 2.86 6.90 -11.41
C GLY A 26 3.56 8.26 -11.28
N LYS A 27 4.83 8.29 -10.85
CA LYS A 27 5.69 9.48 -10.79
C LYS A 27 7.16 9.07 -10.91
N GLN A 28 8.05 10.04 -11.16
CA GLN A 28 9.47 9.79 -11.48
C GLN A 28 10.38 9.60 -10.25
N ALA A 29 9.99 10.13 -9.10
CA ALA A 29 10.76 10.08 -7.87
C ALA A 29 9.81 10.07 -6.67
N VAL A 30 10.25 9.54 -5.54
CA VAL A 30 9.48 9.58 -4.30
C VAL A 30 9.60 10.95 -3.63
N ASP A 31 8.62 11.31 -2.82
CA ASP A 31 8.70 12.46 -1.94
C ASP A 31 9.29 12.06 -0.59
N GLY A 32 10.31 12.80 -0.15
CA GLY A 32 10.94 12.60 1.17
C GLY A 32 11.94 11.43 1.25
N SER A 33 12.81 11.48 2.25
CA SER A 33 13.84 10.46 2.51
C SER A 33 13.33 9.26 3.32
N SER A 34 12.18 9.40 4.00
CA SER A 34 11.60 8.38 4.89
C SER A 34 10.39 7.68 4.25
N THR A 35 10.47 7.41 2.95
CA THR A 35 9.36 6.86 2.15
C THR A 35 9.75 5.52 1.53
N VAL A 36 9.00 4.46 1.79
CA VAL A 36 9.25 3.13 1.19
C VAL A 36 8.49 2.97 -0.13
N LEU A 37 7.28 3.52 -0.18
CA LEU A 37 6.38 3.47 -1.31
C LEU A 37 5.62 4.79 -1.43
N ASP A 38 5.62 5.35 -2.64
CA ASP A 38 4.97 6.62 -2.96
C ASP A 38 4.12 6.49 -4.23
N PHE A 39 3.05 7.27 -4.30
CA PHE A 39 2.13 7.30 -5.43
C PHE A 39 1.99 8.71 -5.99
N ASN A 40 1.46 8.78 -7.21
CA ASN A 40 1.14 10.05 -7.86
C ASN A 40 0.36 11.01 -6.95
N ASN A 41 0.89 12.22 -6.79
CA ASN A 41 0.33 13.30 -5.98
C ASN A 41 0.04 14.58 -6.77
N VAL A 42 0.01 14.51 -8.11
CA VAL A 42 -0.37 15.66 -8.93
C VAL A 42 -1.82 16.08 -8.67
N SER A 43 -2.07 17.38 -8.80
CA SER A 43 -3.43 17.92 -8.74
C SER A 43 -4.31 17.25 -9.81
N GLY A 44 -5.53 16.87 -9.42
CA GLY A 44 -6.46 16.13 -10.28
C GLY A 44 -6.24 14.61 -10.31
N ASN A 45 -5.33 14.06 -9.50
CA ASN A 45 -5.23 12.61 -9.34
C ASN A 45 -6.56 12.01 -8.83
N THR A 46 -6.98 10.91 -9.45
CA THR A 46 -8.18 10.14 -9.09
C THR A 46 -7.88 8.65 -8.91
N LYS A 47 -6.59 8.27 -8.90
CA LYS A 47 -6.14 6.88 -8.75
C LYS A 47 -5.88 6.60 -7.28
N GLY A 48 -6.74 5.76 -6.68
CA GLY A 48 -6.57 5.23 -5.33
C GLY A 48 -5.88 3.88 -5.32
N LEU A 49 -5.59 3.37 -4.12
CA LEU A 49 -5.10 2.02 -3.90
C LEU A 49 -6.29 1.09 -3.68
N ILE A 50 -6.37 -0.01 -4.43
CA ILE A 50 -7.44 -1.00 -4.25
C ILE A 50 -6.93 -2.09 -3.33
N LEU A 51 -7.64 -2.30 -2.22
CA LEU A 51 -7.33 -3.36 -1.28
C LEU A 51 -7.67 -4.75 -1.84
N PRO A 52 -6.95 -5.80 -1.43
CA PRO A 52 -7.34 -7.16 -1.72
C PRO A 52 -8.75 -7.44 -1.20
N ALA A 53 -9.61 -7.95 -2.07
CA ALA A 53 -10.94 -8.41 -1.70
C ALA A 53 -10.87 -9.88 -1.30
N THR A 54 -11.11 -10.19 -0.04
CA THR A 54 -10.95 -11.54 0.54
C THR A 54 -12.29 -12.10 1.02
N SER A 55 -12.51 -13.40 0.85
CA SER A 55 -13.67 -14.10 1.40
C SER A 55 -13.40 -14.50 2.84
N GLY A 56 -13.49 -13.53 3.76
CA GLY A 56 -13.14 -13.68 5.16
C GLY A 56 -11.79 -13.05 5.47
N LEU A 57 -11.38 -13.18 6.74
CA LEU A 57 -10.17 -12.58 7.26
C LEU A 57 -8.96 -13.51 7.06
N PRO A 58 -7.79 -12.99 6.63
CA PRO A 58 -6.57 -13.78 6.58
C PRO A 58 -6.24 -14.37 7.96
N THR A 59 -5.78 -15.62 7.99
CA THR A 59 -5.42 -16.36 9.23
C THR A 59 -3.94 -16.68 9.34
N GLY A 60 -3.12 -16.15 8.43
CA GLY A 60 -1.68 -16.35 8.39
C GLY A 60 -0.93 -15.60 9.48
N SER A 61 0.34 -15.33 9.24
CA SER A 61 1.17 -14.47 10.09
C SER A 61 0.73 -13.00 9.95
N LEU A 62 -0.33 -12.64 10.70
CA LEU A 62 -0.91 -11.30 10.69
C LEU A 62 0.03 -10.29 11.36
N VAL A 63 0.11 -9.11 10.77
CA VAL A 63 0.83 -7.97 11.33
C VAL A 63 -0.09 -6.75 11.38
N ASN A 64 0.07 -5.94 12.43
CA ASN A 64 -0.66 -4.68 12.58
C ASN A 64 -0.41 -3.78 11.35
N GLY A 65 -1.47 -3.13 10.86
CA GLY A 65 -1.45 -2.37 9.60
C GLY A 65 -1.83 -3.17 8.36
N THR A 66 -2.33 -4.40 8.50
CA THR A 66 -2.89 -5.18 7.39
C THR A 66 -4.29 -4.66 7.04
N PHE A 67 -4.55 -4.39 5.76
CA PHE A 67 -5.85 -3.90 5.26
C PHE A 67 -6.47 -4.90 4.28
N VAL A 68 -7.78 -5.10 4.37
CA VAL A 68 -8.56 -5.95 3.45
C VAL A 68 -9.93 -5.33 3.17
N PHE A 69 -10.54 -5.72 2.04
CA PHE A 69 -11.97 -5.61 1.83
C PHE A 69 -12.59 -7.01 1.99
N ASP A 70 -13.29 -7.24 3.10
CA ASP A 70 -13.89 -8.54 3.39
C ASP A 70 -15.25 -8.65 2.68
N VAL A 71 -15.35 -9.56 1.71
CA VAL A 71 -16.59 -9.73 0.93
C VAL A 71 -17.66 -10.54 1.67
N THR A 72 -17.34 -11.13 2.82
CA THR A 72 -18.33 -11.87 3.63
C THR A 72 -19.32 -10.94 4.33
N ASP A 73 -18.86 -9.74 4.72
CA ASP A 73 -19.69 -8.70 5.33
C ASP A 73 -19.62 -7.33 4.62
N ASN A 74 -18.92 -7.27 3.47
CA ASN A 74 -18.75 -6.10 2.62
C ASN A 74 -18.12 -4.89 3.35
N LYS A 75 -17.09 -5.12 4.16
CA LYS A 75 -16.43 -4.06 4.94
C LYS A 75 -14.96 -3.93 4.60
N VAL A 76 -14.49 -2.69 4.60
CA VAL A 76 -13.05 -2.41 4.68
C VAL A 76 -12.63 -2.62 6.13
N LYS A 77 -11.56 -3.37 6.37
CA LYS A 77 -11.06 -3.69 7.72
C LYS A 77 -9.56 -3.47 7.79
N VAL A 78 -9.09 -3.06 8.96
CA VAL A 78 -7.68 -3.00 9.32
C VAL A 78 -7.43 -3.90 10.51
N TYR A 79 -6.32 -4.63 10.49
CA TYR A 79 -5.81 -5.33 11.66
C TYR A 79 -4.94 -4.37 12.46
N GLU A 80 -5.39 -3.97 13.66
CA GLU A 80 -4.64 -3.09 14.55
C GLU A 80 -4.81 -3.54 16.00
N ASN A 81 -3.75 -3.38 16.81
CA ASN A 81 -3.74 -3.83 18.20
C ASN A 81 -4.19 -5.29 18.37
N ASP A 82 -3.75 -6.15 17.45
CA ASP A 82 -4.06 -7.58 17.40
C ASP A 82 -5.56 -7.92 17.25
N VAL A 83 -6.35 -6.98 16.71
CA VAL A 83 -7.78 -7.14 16.47
C VAL A 83 -8.16 -6.58 15.11
N TRP A 84 -9.07 -7.27 14.42
CA TRP A 84 -9.69 -6.72 13.21
C TRP A 84 -10.71 -5.65 13.56
N LYS A 85 -10.48 -4.44 13.06
CA LYS A 85 -11.36 -3.29 13.23
C LYS A 85 -11.99 -2.89 11.89
N PRO A 86 -13.32 -2.71 11.83
CA PRO A 86 -13.96 -2.19 10.64
C PRO A 86 -13.63 -0.71 10.44
N LEU A 87 -13.32 -0.36 9.19
CA LEU A 87 -13.15 1.02 8.70
C LEU A 87 -14.37 1.51 7.90
N SER A 88 -15.39 0.67 7.75
CA SER A 88 -16.65 1.04 7.11
C SER A 88 -17.81 0.25 7.72
N ASP A 89 -19.02 0.76 7.47
CA ASP A 89 -20.22 -0.06 7.54
C ASP A 89 -20.27 -1.06 6.36
N ALA A 90 -21.32 -1.88 6.32
CA ALA A 90 -21.54 -2.82 5.23
C ALA A 90 -21.86 -2.06 3.94
N GLY A 91 -20.96 -2.13 2.97
CA GLY A 91 -21.11 -1.57 1.64
C GLY A 91 -21.56 -2.62 0.63
N SER A 92 -20.88 -2.68 -0.52
CA SER A 92 -21.23 -3.59 -1.62
C SER A 92 -20.00 -4.19 -2.31
N SER A 93 -19.99 -5.50 -2.46
CA SER A 93 -18.97 -6.23 -3.23
C SER A 93 -19.41 -6.55 -4.67
N SER A 94 -20.53 -6.01 -5.17
CA SER A 94 -21.08 -6.40 -6.48
C SER A 94 -20.15 -6.13 -7.68
N ALA A 95 -19.24 -5.16 -7.57
CA ALA A 95 -18.23 -4.88 -8.59
C ALA A 95 -16.94 -5.74 -8.44
N VAL A 96 -16.81 -6.49 -7.34
CA VAL A 96 -15.67 -7.37 -7.09
C VAL A 96 -15.73 -8.56 -8.04
N VAL A 97 -14.65 -8.77 -8.80
CA VAL A 97 -14.48 -9.96 -9.62
C VAL A 97 -13.72 -11.00 -8.81
N ALA A 98 -14.40 -12.09 -8.45
CA ALA A 98 -13.79 -13.16 -7.66
C ALA A 98 -12.73 -13.91 -8.46
N ASN A 99 -11.53 -14.05 -7.89
CA ASN A 99 -10.53 -15.00 -8.35
C ASN A 99 -10.52 -16.21 -7.42
N ASN A 100 -10.96 -17.36 -7.92
CA ASN A 100 -11.04 -18.61 -7.16
C ASN A 100 -9.84 -19.54 -7.40
N SER A 101 -8.81 -19.05 -8.11
CA SER A 101 -7.58 -19.80 -8.32
C SER A 101 -6.85 -19.98 -6.99
N ALA A 102 -6.11 -21.08 -6.85
CA ALA A 102 -5.26 -21.26 -5.67
C ALA A 102 -4.20 -20.14 -5.61
N GLU A 103 -4.03 -19.56 -4.42
CA GLU A 103 -2.93 -18.62 -4.15
C GLU A 103 -1.61 -19.38 -4.22
N LEU A 104 -0.73 -18.99 -5.15
CA LEU A 104 0.57 -19.60 -5.34
C LEU A 104 1.66 -18.53 -5.23
N GLY A 105 2.68 -18.80 -4.41
CA GLY A 105 3.85 -17.94 -4.25
C GLY A 105 3.92 -17.26 -2.88
N LYS A 106 4.94 -16.40 -2.75
CA LYS A 106 5.10 -15.46 -1.65
C LYS A 106 4.80 -14.09 -2.25
N GLY A 107 3.99 -13.27 -1.59
CA GLY A 107 3.66 -11.92 -2.08
C GLY A 107 4.89 -11.03 -2.30
N VAL A 108 4.67 -9.76 -2.58
CA VAL A 108 5.76 -8.80 -2.80
C VAL A 108 6.17 -8.15 -1.49
N VAL A 109 7.47 -8.16 -1.17
CA VAL A 109 8.04 -7.39 -0.06
C VAL A 109 8.78 -6.18 -0.61
N ILE A 110 8.49 -4.99 -0.10
CA ILE A 110 9.19 -3.75 -0.45
C ILE A 110 9.85 -3.18 0.82
N GLY A 111 11.13 -2.83 0.72
CA GLY A 111 11.90 -2.18 1.80
C GLY A 111 12.84 -3.11 2.57
N ALA A 112 12.65 -4.43 2.48
CA ALA A 112 13.54 -5.44 3.05
C ALA A 112 13.70 -6.68 2.12
N PRO A 113 14.76 -7.49 2.29
CA PRO A 113 14.95 -8.73 1.52
C PRO A 113 13.91 -9.82 1.79
N SER A 114 13.27 -9.80 2.95
CA SER A 114 12.24 -10.75 3.37
C SER A 114 11.39 -10.16 4.50
N SER A 115 10.24 -10.78 4.75
CA SER A 115 9.37 -10.50 5.90
C SER A 115 8.75 -11.80 6.40
N THR A 116 8.39 -11.83 7.69
CA THR A 116 7.58 -12.90 8.30
C THR A 116 6.09 -12.62 8.21
N ALA A 117 5.69 -11.42 7.77
CA ALA A 117 4.30 -11.08 7.54
C ALA A 117 3.73 -11.89 6.37
N ASP A 118 2.51 -12.39 6.52
CA ASP A 118 1.81 -13.11 5.48
C ASP A 118 0.85 -12.17 4.75
N GLY A 119 1.27 -11.65 3.59
CA GLY A 119 0.51 -10.70 2.80
C GLY A 119 0.93 -10.67 1.34
N VAL A 120 0.01 -10.25 0.46
CA VAL A 120 0.25 -10.14 -1.00
C VAL A 120 1.16 -8.96 -1.35
N LEU A 121 1.13 -7.90 -0.53
CA LEU A 121 2.04 -6.77 -0.57
C LEU A 121 2.41 -6.41 0.87
N VAL A 122 3.69 -6.53 1.19
CA VAL A 122 4.25 -6.24 2.51
C VAL A 122 5.25 -5.10 2.37
N LEU A 123 5.08 -4.07 3.21
CA LEU A 123 6.02 -2.97 3.30
C LEU A 123 6.81 -3.13 4.60
N GLU A 124 8.10 -3.40 4.47
CA GLU A 124 8.98 -3.75 5.58
C GLU A 124 10.10 -2.70 5.68
N SER A 125 10.06 -1.88 6.73
CA SER A 125 11.10 -0.89 7.00
C SER A 125 11.04 -0.43 8.46
N PRO A 126 12.19 -0.23 9.12
CA PRO A 126 12.22 0.28 10.49
C PRO A 126 11.91 1.78 10.61
N ASP A 127 12.09 2.55 9.53
CA ASP A 127 12.13 4.01 9.56
C ASP A 127 11.47 4.71 8.35
N LYS A 128 10.79 3.94 7.49
CA LYS A 128 10.10 4.48 6.31
C LYS A 128 8.64 4.07 6.28
N ALA A 129 7.80 4.95 5.75
CA ALA A 129 6.38 4.74 5.61
C ALA A 129 5.93 4.82 4.15
N MET A 130 4.72 4.33 3.88
CA MET A 130 4.03 4.57 2.63
C MET A 130 3.40 5.97 2.65
N ILE A 131 3.51 6.70 1.55
CA ILE A 131 2.65 7.86 1.28
C ILE A 131 1.45 7.33 0.50
N LEU A 132 0.24 7.43 1.05
CA LEU A 132 -0.98 7.00 0.35
C LEU A 132 -1.21 7.83 -0.93
N PRO A 133 -1.89 7.25 -1.95
CA PRO A 133 -2.36 8.04 -3.09
C PRO A 133 -3.18 9.24 -2.62
N GLN A 134 -2.84 10.42 -3.13
CA GLN A 134 -3.46 11.67 -2.71
C GLN A 134 -4.56 12.06 -3.69
N ILE A 135 -5.77 12.30 -3.20
CA ILE A 135 -6.94 12.69 -4.00
C ILE A 135 -7.67 13.79 -3.24
N ALA A 136 -7.93 14.94 -3.87
CA ALA A 136 -8.79 15.95 -3.25
C ALA A 136 -10.26 15.52 -3.39
N THR A 137 -11.04 15.57 -2.31
CA THR A 137 -12.50 15.30 -2.30
C THR A 137 -12.89 14.07 -3.12
N PRO A 138 -12.44 12.85 -2.73
CA PRO A 138 -12.58 11.65 -3.56
C PRO A 138 -14.03 11.31 -3.89
N HIS A 139 -14.98 11.60 -2.98
CA HIS A 139 -16.42 11.41 -3.20
C HIS A 139 -17.00 12.24 -4.36
N ILE A 140 -16.31 13.32 -4.78
CA ILE A 140 -16.71 14.14 -5.94
C ILE A 140 -15.91 13.76 -7.18
N ASN A 141 -14.60 13.54 -7.01
CA ASN A 141 -13.66 13.48 -8.12
C ASN A 141 -13.45 12.08 -8.68
N VAL A 142 -13.62 11.02 -7.86
CA VAL A 142 -13.55 9.63 -8.34
C VAL A 142 -14.93 9.22 -8.83
N LYS A 143 -15.12 9.20 -10.15
CA LYS A 143 -16.45 8.96 -10.76
C LYS A 143 -16.94 7.52 -10.64
N ASN A 144 -16.02 6.55 -10.73
CA ASN A 144 -16.31 5.11 -10.64
C ASN A 144 -15.34 4.46 -9.64
N PRO A 145 -15.48 4.70 -8.33
CA PRO A 145 -14.64 4.06 -7.33
C PRO A 145 -14.89 2.54 -7.28
N TYR A 146 -13.86 1.79 -6.93
CA TYR A 146 -13.92 0.33 -6.81
C TYR A 146 -14.02 -0.08 -5.34
N PRO A 147 -14.84 -1.08 -4.96
CA PRO A 147 -14.93 -1.54 -3.57
C PRO A 147 -13.55 -1.85 -2.98
N GLY A 148 -13.28 -1.35 -1.76
CA GLY A 148 -11.95 -1.46 -1.15
C GLY A 148 -10.94 -0.42 -1.62
N MET A 149 -11.34 0.58 -2.42
CA MET A 149 -10.46 1.69 -2.78
C MET A 149 -10.16 2.56 -1.55
N MET A 150 -8.89 2.89 -1.34
CA MET A 150 -8.43 3.80 -0.30
C MET A 150 -7.50 4.89 -0.86
N CYS A 151 -7.53 6.06 -0.23
CA CYS A 151 -6.66 7.19 -0.54
C CYS A 151 -6.56 8.15 0.66
N TYR A 152 -5.62 9.09 0.59
CA TYR A 152 -5.57 10.23 1.49
C TYR A 152 -6.33 11.40 0.87
N ASP A 153 -7.38 11.87 1.54
CA ASP A 153 -8.11 13.06 1.13
C ASP A 153 -7.35 14.32 1.56
N THR A 154 -6.78 15.03 0.59
CA THR A 154 -5.97 16.23 0.84
C THR A 154 -6.79 17.43 1.30
N THR A 155 -8.12 17.41 1.09
CA THR A 155 -9.01 18.51 1.49
C THR A 155 -9.43 18.37 2.95
N SER A 156 -9.95 17.20 3.32
CA SER A 156 -10.39 16.92 4.69
C SER A 156 -9.26 16.46 5.62
N LYS A 157 -8.10 16.11 5.06
CA LYS A 157 -6.89 15.60 5.73
C LYS A 157 -7.14 14.30 6.48
N THR A 158 -7.80 13.36 5.82
CA THR A 158 -8.24 12.09 6.42
C THR A 158 -7.88 10.91 5.54
N LEU A 159 -7.78 9.73 6.13
CA LEU A 159 -7.88 8.49 5.37
C LEU A 159 -9.31 8.35 4.85
N ALA A 160 -9.45 8.11 3.54
CA ALA A 160 -10.74 7.88 2.89
C ALA A 160 -10.78 6.46 2.30
N VAL A 161 -11.82 5.69 2.64
CA VAL A 161 -12.03 4.33 2.14
C VAL A 161 -13.42 4.19 1.52
N PHE A 162 -13.51 3.54 0.36
CA PHE A 162 -14.77 3.27 -0.34
C PHE A 162 -15.21 1.83 -0.10
N ASP A 163 -16.39 1.65 0.47
CA ASP A 163 -16.94 0.33 0.83
C ASP A 163 -17.71 -0.36 -0.31
N GLY A 164 -17.73 0.26 -1.49
CA GLY A 164 -18.51 -0.19 -2.63
C GLY A 164 -19.83 0.56 -2.82
N THR A 165 -20.25 1.34 -1.81
CA THR A 165 -21.46 2.18 -1.87
C THR A 165 -21.14 3.62 -1.51
N VAL A 166 -20.44 3.86 -0.40
CA VAL A 166 -20.10 5.20 0.09
C VAL A 166 -18.63 5.32 0.50
N TRP A 167 -18.18 6.57 0.62
CA TRP A 167 -16.87 6.92 1.16
C TRP A 167 -16.95 7.12 2.67
N ASN A 168 -16.06 6.47 3.41
CA ASN A 168 -15.90 6.57 4.86
C ASN A 168 -14.58 7.29 5.16
N TYR A 169 -14.57 8.14 6.19
CA TYR A 169 -13.46 9.06 6.47
C TYR A 169 -12.96 8.93 7.92
N TRP A 170 -11.64 8.80 8.09
CA TRP A 170 -10.97 8.56 9.37
C TRP A 170 -9.88 9.60 9.67
N LYS A 171 -9.87 10.09 10.91
CA LYS A 171 -8.88 11.03 11.46
C LYS A 171 -8.06 10.38 12.56
#